data_AF-A0A3D1TES7-F1
#
_entry.id   AF-A0A3D1TES7-F1
#
_cell.length_a   1.000
_cell.length_b   1.000
_cell.length_c   1.000
_cell.angle_alpha   90.00
_cell.angle_beta   90.00
_cell.angle_gamma   90.00
#
_symmetry.space_group_name_H-M   'P 1'
#
loop_
_entity.id
_entity.type
_entity.pdbx_description
1 polymer ?
#
loop_
_entity_poly.entity_id
_entity_poly.type
_entity_poly.pdbx_seq_one_letter_code
_entity_poly.pdbx_strand_id
1 'polypeptide(L)'
;MEIIAAIDPVTRIEGHLKVQVTIDSVDNTHRVTDARASGTLFRGFEKLLVGRAPRDAQHITERICGICPVAHGMAAVRALDAAWHAHIPTNGRILRNLVAAANILDSNILHFYLLALPDFFDGPGKGPWRPTWPVDKRFAENEAGELLENYRRAIAVRRLAHEVGALFGGRMPHPPAFIPGGFTANPRPERIADARKKLTEILAFTASTYLADVERIAERYPDYANIGTGHGHLIAFGAFPFDDAEDQRLFTSGRRLAGGEDLLPLQPEAITEEIRFAWYADNTSKRHPTDGKTEPVKPKPDAYSWLKSPRHNGLPMEAGPLARMVISGRYPFQTSVL
;
A
#
# COMPACT_ATOMS: atom_id res chain seq x y z
N MET A 1 11.69 34.12 5.73
CA MET A 1 10.29 34.36 5.30
C MET A 1 9.65 33.00 5.27
N GLU A 2 8.64 32.77 6.11
CA GLU A 2 7.96 31.47 6.17
C GLU A 2 7.01 31.36 4.97
N ILE A 3 7.26 30.41 4.07
CA ILE A 3 6.37 30.13 2.94
C ILE A 3 5.51 28.93 3.31
N ILE A 4 4.20 29.12 3.33
CA ILE A 4 3.25 28.03 3.46
C ILE A 4 2.78 27.64 2.06
N ALA A 5 3.10 26.42 1.64
CA ALA A 5 2.62 25.84 0.39
C ALA A 5 1.62 24.72 0.67
N ALA A 6 0.60 24.59 -0.17
CA ALA A 6 -0.38 23.53 -0.09
C ALA A 6 -0.51 22.83 -1.44
N ILE A 7 -0.49 21.49 -1.40
CA ILE A 7 -0.69 20.61 -2.53
C ILE A 7 -2.06 19.96 -2.32
N ASP A 8 -3.08 20.49 -2.99
CA ASP A 8 -4.46 20.02 -2.93
C ASP A 8 -5.15 20.23 -4.30
N PRO A 9 -5.46 19.15 -5.03
CA PRO A 9 -5.29 17.76 -4.67
C PRO A 9 -3.83 17.27 -4.82
N VAL A 10 -3.42 16.30 -3.97
CA VAL A 10 -2.31 15.42 -4.34
C VAL A 10 -2.81 14.44 -5.41
N THR A 11 -2.24 14.52 -6.61
CA THR A 11 -2.61 13.67 -7.76
C THR A 11 -1.73 12.43 -7.88
N ARG A 12 -2.09 11.48 -8.77
CA ARG A 12 -1.38 10.20 -8.98
C ARG A 12 -1.29 9.34 -7.70
N ILE A 13 -2.31 9.43 -6.86
CA ILE A 13 -2.55 8.55 -5.72
C ILE A 13 -3.99 8.03 -5.78
N GLU A 14 -4.33 7.09 -4.89
CA GLU A 14 -5.73 6.75 -4.64
C GLU A 14 -6.35 7.71 -3.61
N GLY A 15 -7.62 8.06 -3.83
CA GLY A 15 -8.39 8.86 -2.88
C GLY A 15 -8.06 10.36 -2.90
N HIS A 16 -8.23 11.00 -1.75
CA HIS A 16 -8.10 12.45 -1.58
C HIS A 16 -7.18 12.78 -0.42
N LEU A 17 -6.07 13.44 -0.76
CA LEU A 17 -5.06 13.89 0.18
C LEU A 17 -4.74 15.36 -0.10
N LYS A 18 -4.58 16.12 0.98
CA LYS A 18 -3.96 17.44 0.98
C LYS A 18 -2.66 17.36 1.76
N VAL A 19 -1.58 17.89 1.22
CA VAL A 19 -0.31 18.08 1.95
C VAL A 19 -0.04 19.56 2.06
N GLN A 20 0.08 20.06 3.28
CA GLN A 20 0.52 21.42 3.55
C GLN A 20 1.92 21.38 4.15
N VAL A 21 2.83 22.21 3.64
CA VAL A 21 4.20 22.32 4.13
C VAL A 21 4.51 23.75 4.52
N THR A 22 5.29 23.89 5.57
CA THR A 22 5.97 25.13 5.93
C THR A 22 7.41 25.03 5.46
N ILE A 23 7.87 26.05 4.74
CA ILE A 23 9.22 26.14 4.19
C ILE A 23 9.92 27.34 4.82
N ASP A 24 11.14 27.11 5.31
CA ASP A 24 12.04 28.16 5.78
C ASP A 24 13.39 28.08 5.04
N SER A 25 14.19 29.15 5.13
CA SER A 25 15.54 29.19 4.59
C SER A 25 16.54 28.89 5.72
N VAL A 26 17.20 27.74 5.64
CA VAL A 26 18.27 27.33 6.56
C VAL A 26 19.56 27.27 5.75
N ASP A 27 20.56 28.04 6.14
CA ASP A 27 21.85 28.16 5.42
C ASP A 27 21.68 28.51 3.93
N ASN A 28 20.81 29.47 3.61
CA ASN A 28 20.42 29.85 2.24
C ASN A 28 19.80 28.72 1.39
N THR A 29 19.37 27.63 2.03
CA THR A 29 18.69 26.51 1.38
C THR A 29 17.24 26.43 1.87
N HIS A 30 16.28 26.36 0.96
CA HIS A 30 14.89 26.12 1.33
C HIS A 30 14.72 24.70 1.89
N ARG A 31 14.20 24.59 3.11
CA ARG A 31 13.93 23.32 3.78
C ARG A 31 12.51 23.31 4.32
N VAL A 32 11.85 22.15 4.20
CA VAL A 32 10.56 21.92 4.85
C VAL A 32 10.79 21.78 6.36
N THR A 33 10.10 22.59 7.16
CA THR A 33 10.21 22.60 8.63
C THR A 33 8.98 22.05 9.33
N ASP A 34 7.81 22.07 8.67
CA ASP A 34 6.58 21.40 9.12
C ASP A 34 5.84 20.79 7.92
N ALA A 35 5.18 19.66 8.12
CA ALA A 35 4.38 19.00 7.10
C ALA A 35 3.10 18.39 7.70
N ARG A 36 1.96 18.68 7.08
CA ARG A 36 0.63 18.20 7.51
C ARG A 36 -0.05 17.44 6.38
N ALA A 37 -0.15 16.13 6.54
CA ALA A 37 -0.86 15.24 5.62
C ALA A 37 -2.32 15.03 6.05
N SER A 38 -3.26 15.54 5.27
CA SER A 38 -4.69 15.59 5.58
C SER A 38 -5.47 14.66 4.64
N GLY A 39 -6.02 13.57 5.16
CA GLY A 39 -6.99 12.78 4.39
C GLY A 39 -8.31 13.53 4.34
N THR A 40 -8.79 13.84 3.14
CA THR A 40 -9.94 14.74 2.95
C THR A 40 -11.24 14.01 2.63
N LEU A 41 -11.22 12.66 2.61
CA LEU A 41 -12.39 11.80 2.40
C LEU A 41 -12.66 10.89 3.61
N PHE A 42 -13.94 10.72 3.94
CA PHE A 42 -14.43 9.69 4.86
C PHE A 42 -15.69 9.02 4.31
N ARG A 43 -15.79 7.69 4.43
CA ARG A 43 -16.95 6.89 3.97
C ARG A 43 -17.60 6.03 5.06
N GLY A 44 -16.94 5.83 6.20
CA GLY A 44 -17.55 5.16 7.36
C GLY A 44 -17.79 3.65 7.24
N PHE A 45 -16.88 2.89 6.61
CA PHE A 45 -17.03 1.43 6.47
C PHE A 45 -17.17 0.69 7.81
N GLU A 46 -16.48 1.12 8.86
CA GLU A 46 -16.61 0.53 10.21
C GLU A 46 -18.06 0.64 10.73
N LYS A 47 -18.71 1.79 10.52
CA LYS A 47 -20.13 1.99 10.86
C LYS A 47 -21.07 1.24 9.93
N LEU A 48 -20.75 1.17 8.64
CA LEU A 48 -21.54 0.47 7.62
C LEU A 48 -21.68 -1.04 7.92
N LEU A 49 -20.68 -1.63 8.57
CA LEU A 49 -20.68 -3.04 8.97
C LEU A 49 -21.57 -3.35 10.18
N VAL A 50 -21.91 -2.36 11.01
CA VAL A 50 -22.74 -2.56 12.20
C VAL A 50 -24.13 -3.06 11.79
N GLY A 51 -24.56 -4.19 12.36
CA GLY A 51 -25.84 -4.82 12.07
C GLY A 51 -25.89 -5.61 10.75
N ARG A 52 -24.78 -5.71 10.00
CA ARG A 52 -24.69 -6.56 8.82
C ARG A 52 -24.42 -8.02 9.21
N ALA A 53 -24.80 -8.95 8.32
CA ALA A 53 -24.38 -10.32 8.49
C ALA A 53 -22.85 -10.39 8.37
N PRO A 54 -22.13 -11.09 9.27
CA PRO A 54 -20.66 -11.10 9.24
C PRO A 54 -20.08 -11.59 7.90
N ARG A 55 -20.76 -12.52 7.25
CA ARG A 55 -20.44 -13.06 5.91
C ARG A 55 -20.60 -12.07 4.76
N ASP A 56 -21.10 -10.86 4.99
CA ASP A 56 -21.08 -9.79 4.00
C ASP A 56 -19.80 -8.93 4.09
N ALA A 57 -19.04 -9.07 5.20
CA ALA A 57 -17.93 -8.18 5.52
C ALA A 57 -16.88 -8.15 4.41
N GLN A 58 -16.44 -9.29 3.88
CA GLN A 58 -15.43 -9.33 2.83
C GLN A 58 -15.85 -8.62 1.53
N HIS A 59 -17.13 -8.74 1.17
CA HIS A 59 -17.65 -8.04 0.00
C HIS A 59 -17.78 -6.54 0.25
N ILE A 60 -18.17 -6.14 1.45
CA ILE A 60 -18.26 -4.72 1.83
C ILE A 60 -16.86 -4.10 1.92
N THR A 61 -15.94 -4.70 2.65
CA THR A 61 -14.60 -4.15 2.91
C THR A 61 -13.74 -4.09 1.67
N GLU A 62 -13.90 -4.99 0.70
CA GLU A 62 -13.25 -4.87 -0.62
C GLU A 62 -13.51 -3.51 -1.28
N ARG A 63 -14.63 -2.83 -1.00
CA ARG A 63 -14.97 -1.51 -1.58
C ARG A 63 -14.30 -0.36 -0.83
N ILE A 64 -13.53 -0.64 0.21
CA ILE A 64 -12.65 0.37 0.81
C ILE A 64 -11.64 0.85 -0.22
N CYS A 65 -11.10 0.02 -1.11
CA CYS A 65 -10.17 0.52 -2.13
C CYS A 65 -10.27 -0.29 -3.42
N GLY A 66 -10.27 0.40 -4.57
CA GLY A 66 -10.25 -0.24 -5.89
C GLY A 66 -8.86 -0.72 -6.34
N ILE A 67 -7.78 -0.20 -5.74
CA ILE A 67 -6.39 -0.58 -6.06
C ILE A 67 -5.94 -1.79 -5.23
N CYS A 68 -6.21 -1.79 -3.93
CA CYS A 68 -5.86 -2.89 -3.01
C CYS A 68 -7.08 -3.64 -2.44
N PRO A 69 -8.12 -3.98 -3.25
CA PRO A 69 -9.35 -4.58 -2.75
C PRO A 69 -9.11 -5.94 -2.07
N VAL A 70 -8.16 -6.72 -2.59
CA VAL A 70 -7.88 -8.07 -2.10
C VAL A 70 -7.39 -8.06 -0.65
N ALA A 71 -6.61 -7.05 -0.25
CA ALA A 71 -6.11 -6.96 1.11
C ALA A 71 -7.26 -6.80 2.13
N HIS A 72 -8.29 -6.02 1.78
CA HIS A 72 -9.47 -5.82 2.62
C HIS A 72 -10.37 -7.06 2.68
N GLY A 73 -10.59 -7.72 1.53
CA GLY A 73 -11.34 -8.98 1.49
C GLY A 73 -10.62 -10.08 2.29
N MET A 74 -9.31 -10.20 2.11
CA MET A 74 -8.45 -11.14 2.86
C MET A 74 -8.50 -10.87 4.37
N ALA A 75 -8.33 -9.62 4.80
CA ALA A 75 -8.38 -9.27 6.21
C ALA A 75 -9.74 -9.62 6.84
N ALA A 76 -10.84 -9.34 6.13
CA ALA A 76 -12.18 -9.68 6.59
C ALA A 76 -12.38 -11.19 6.72
N VAL A 77 -12.02 -11.99 5.72
CA VAL A 77 -12.17 -13.46 5.82
C VAL A 77 -11.27 -14.06 6.88
N ARG A 78 -10.03 -13.57 7.07
CA ARG A 78 -9.14 -14.06 8.15
C ARG A 78 -9.69 -13.72 9.53
N ALA A 79 -10.29 -12.54 9.71
CA ALA A 79 -10.96 -12.19 10.96
C ALA A 79 -12.16 -13.11 11.25
N LEU A 80 -12.96 -13.43 10.23
CA LEU A 80 -14.09 -14.35 10.35
C LEU A 80 -13.64 -15.79 10.57
N ASP A 81 -12.59 -16.24 9.90
CA ASP A 81 -11.99 -17.57 10.08
C ASP A 81 -11.55 -17.76 11.53
N ALA A 82 -10.86 -16.77 12.10
CA ALA A 82 -10.45 -16.78 13.50
C ALA A 82 -11.65 -16.80 14.45
N ALA A 83 -12.67 -15.98 14.19
CA ALA A 83 -13.88 -15.91 15.02
C ALA A 83 -14.74 -17.18 14.97
N TRP A 84 -14.72 -17.90 13.85
CA TRP A 84 -15.48 -19.14 13.67
C TRP A 84 -14.67 -20.41 13.91
N HIS A 85 -13.38 -20.27 14.23
CA HIS A 85 -12.44 -21.39 14.30
C HIS A 85 -12.48 -22.24 13.02
N ALA A 86 -12.59 -21.58 11.86
CA ALA A 86 -12.78 -22.25 10.58
C ALA A 86 -11.49 -22.95 10.14
N HIS A 87 -11.62 -24.20 9.68
CA HIS A 87 -10.53 -24.90 9.02
C HIS A 87 -10.47 -24.51 7.53
N ILE A 88 -9.37 -23.88 7.12
CA ILE A 88 -9.14 -23.47 5.74
C ILE A 88 -8.49 -24.64 4.98
N PRO A 89 -9.10 -25.18 3.91
CA PRO A 89 -8.46 -26.19 3.09
C PRO A 89 -7.17 -25.66 2.44
N THR A 90 -6.17 -26.50 2.25
CA THR A 90 -4.89 -26.18 1.59
C THR A 90 -5.08 -25.41 0.28
N ASN A 91 -6.00 -25.90 -0.58
CA ASN A 91 -6.32 -25.24 -1.85
C ASN A 91 -6.92 -23.84 -1.65
N GLY A 92 -7.71 -23.64 -0.59
CA GLY A 92 -8.23 -22.34 -0.22
C GLY A 92 -7.12 -21.35 0.13
N ARG A 93 -6.14 -21.76 0.95
CA ARG A 93 -4.96 -20.95 1.26
C ARG A 93 -4.13 -20.62 0.01
N ILE A 94 -3.87 -21.61 -0.84
CA ILE A 94 -3.11 -21.41 -2.08
C ILE A 94 -3.82 -20.41 -3.00
N LEU A 95 -5.14 -20.53 -3.19
CA LEU A 95 -5.90 -19.61 -4.04
C LEU A 95 -5.96 -18.20 -3.48
N ARG A 96 -6.13 -18.06 -2.16
CA ARG A 96 -6.01 -16.79 -1.44
C ARG A 96 -4.64 -16.14 -1.71
N ASN A 97 -3.55 -16.91 -1.61
CA ASN A 97 -2.20 -16.43 -1.93
C ASN A 97 -2.06 -16.03 -3.40
N LEU A 98 -2.54 -16.84 -4.35
CA LEU A 98 -2.42 -16.55 -5.78
C LEU A 98 -3.12 -15.24 -6.15
N VAL A 99 -4.34 -15.01 -5.66
CA VAL A 99 -5.08 -13.77 -5.96
C VAL A 99 -4.47 -12.56 -5.23
N ALA A 100 -3.99 -12.73 -4.00
CA ALA A 100 -3.25 -11.67 -3.31
C ALA A 100 -1.94 -11.30 -4.01
N ALA A 101 -1.19 -12.30 -4.50
CA ALA A 101 0.05 -12.08 -5.23
C ALA A 101 -0.20 -11.38 -6.57
N ALA A 102 -1.26 -11.79 -7.29
CA ALA A 102 -1.70 -11.14 -8.51
C ALA A 102 -2.04 -9.66 -8.29
N ASN A 103 -2.73 -9.31 -7.19
CA ASN A 103 -3.01 -7.91 -6.86
C ASN A 103 -1.72 -7.14 -6.51
N ILE A 104 -0.75 -7.75 -5.80
CA ILE A 104 0.55 -7.10 -5.52
C ILE A 104 1.33 -6.83 -6.81
N LEU A 105 1.38 -7.81 -7.72
CA LEU A 105 2.05 -7.64 -9.02
C LEU A 105 1.42 -6.50 -9.82
N ASP A 106 0.08 -6.49 -9.95
CA ASP A 106 -0.63 -5.39 -10.59
C ASP A 106 -0.34 -4.04 -9.92
N SER A 107 -0.46 -3.97 -8.60
CA SER A 107 -0.33 -2.73 -7.84
C SER A 107 1.08 -2.16 -7.87
N ASN A 108 2.13 -3.00 -7.84
CA ASN A 108 3.51 -2.52 -7.92
C ASN A 108 3.85 -2.00 -9.32
N ILE A 109 3.42 -2.71 -10.38
CA ILE A 109 3.61 -2.25 -11.76
C ILE A 109 2.82 -0.95 -11.99
N LEU A 110 1.58 -0.87 -11.51
CA LEU A 110 0.77 0.34 -11.54
C LEU A 110 1.47 1.50 -10.82
N HIS A 111 1.91 1.27 -9.59
CA HIS A 111 2.53 2.30 -8.76
C HIS A 111 3.79 2.86 -9.41
N PHE A 112 4.73 1.98 -9.79
CA PHE A 112 5.99 2.43 -10.38
C PHE A 112 5.75 3.19 -11.68
N TYR A 113 5.08 2.60 -12.67
CA TYR A 113 4.99 3.21 -14.00
C TYR A 113 3.93 4.31 -14.08
N LEU A 114 2.71 4.10 -13.59
CA LEU A 114 1.61 5.02 -13.84
C LEU A 114 1.50 6.12 -12.77
N LEU A 115 2.02 5.86 -11.57
CA LEU A 115 1.90 6.82 -10.46
C LEU A 115 3.22 7.56 -10.21
N ALA A 116 4.33 6.87 -10.01
CA ALA A 116 5.60 7.47 -9.57
C ALA A 116 6.51 7.90 -10.73
N LEU A 117 6.66 7.08 -11.78
CA LEU A 117 7.61 7.32 -12.87
C LEU A 117 7.48 8.72 -13.53
N PRO A 118 6.28 9.31 -13.71
CA PRO A 118 6.15 10.66 -14.26
C PRO A 118 6.79 11.79 -13.43
N ASP A 119 7.23 11.51 -12.20
CA ASP A 119 7.98 12.47 -11.37
C ASP A 119 9.40 12.70 -11.87
N PHE A 120 9.97 11.79 -12.66
CA PHE A 120 11.39 11.80 -12.99
C PHE A 120 11.73 12.40 -14.38
N PHE A 121 10.74 12.57 -15.26
CA PHE A 121 10.94 13.10 -16.61
C PHE A 121 9.72 13.85 -17.16
N ASP A 122 9.91 14.62 -18.22
CA ASP A 122 8.82 15.28 -18.94
C ASP A 122 8.28 14.38 -20.05
N GLY A 123 7.00 14.04 -19.96
CA GLY A 123 6.32 13.26 -20.98
C GLY A 123 5.63 14.12 -22.05
N PRO A 124 4.76 13.50 -22.88
CA PRO A 124 4.06 14.17 -23.97
C PRO A 124 3.33 15.45 -23.54
N GLY A 125 3.22 16.44 -24.42
CA GLY A 125 2.54 17.72 -24.18
C GLY A 125 1.00 17.68 -24.04
N LYS A 126 0.42 16.59 -23.50
CA LYS A 126 -1.03 16.37 -23.33
C LYS A 126 -1.34 15.61 -22.05
N GLY A 127 -2.59 15.64 -21.60
CA GLY A 127 -3.05 14.84 -20.47
C GLY A 127 -2.75 13.34 -20.66
N PRO A 128 -2.35 12.60 -19.61
CA PRO A 128 -2.25 12.99 -18.20
C PRO A 128 -0.94 13.69 -17.79
N TRP A 129 -0.04 13.98 -18.72
CA TRP A 129 1.29 14.55 -18.43
C TRP A 129 1.29 16.07 -18.26
N ARG A 130 0.20 16.74 -18.61
CA ARG A 130 0.00 18.18 -18.45
C ARG A 130 -1.25 18.45 -17.59
N PRO A 131 -1.22 19.49 -16.73
CA PRO A 131 -0.11 20.42 -16.49
C PRO A 131 1.08 19.77 -15.76
N THR A 132 2.28 20.34 -15.91
CA THR A 132 3.50 19.93 -15.17
C THR A 132 3.85 20.96 -14.10
N TRP A 133 4.67 20.54 -13.14
CA TRP A 133 5.25 21.40 -12.11
C TRP A 133 6.78 21.47 -12.30
N PRO A 134 7.43 22.61 -11.99
CA PRO A 134 8.88 22.72 -12.02
C PRO A 134 9.47 21.96 -10.83
N VAL A 135 9.67 20.66 -11.00
CA VAL A 135 10.26 19.75 -10.01
C VAL A 135 11.57 19.18 -10.54
N ASP A 136 12.33 18.52 -9.67
CA ASP A 136 13.61 17.91 -10.02
C ASP A 136 13.43 16.73 -10.99
N LYS A 137 13.62 17.00 -12.29
CA LYS A 137 13.53 16.03 -13.39
C LYS A 137 14.85 15.99 -14.14
N ARG A 138 15.59 14.91 -13.94
CA ARG A 138 16.98 14.76 -14.38
C ARG A 138 17.16 13.90 -15.62
N PHE A 139 16.10 13.33 -16.17
CA PHE A 139 16.16 12.62 -17.46
C PHE A 139 15.86 13.60 -18.61
N ALA A 140 16.78 13.67 -19.58
CA ALA A 140 16.55 14.46 -20.78
C ALA A 140 15.51 13.78 -21.70
N GLU A 141 14.87 14.57 -22.57
CA GLU A 141 13.81 14.07 -23.47
C GLU A 141 14.27 12.91 -24.36
N ASN A 142 15.51 12.96 -24.84
CA ASN A 142 16.13 11.89 -25.64
C ASN A 142 16.45 10.62 -24.83
N GLU A 143 16.54 10.71 -23.50
CA GLU A 143 16.76 9.56 -22.61
C GLU A 143 15.44 8.93 -22.14
N ALA A 144 14.38 9.73 -22.06
CA ALA A 144 13.07 9.33 -21.54
C ALA A 144 12.24 8.47 -22.51
N GLY A 145 12.63 8.39 -23.79
CA GLY A 145 11.89 7.66 -24.83
C GLY A 145 11.65 6.19 -24.48
N GLU A 146 12.66 5.51 -23.94
CA GLU A 146 12.56 4.11 -23.50
C GLU A 146 11.67 3.95 -22.27
N LEU A 147 11.84 4.80 -21.25
CA LEU A 147 10.99 4.81 -20.06
C LEU A 147 9.52 5.05 -20.41
N LEU A 148 9.24 5.92 -21.38
CA LEU A 148 7.90 6.18 -21.89
C LEU A 148 7.31 4.98 -22.65
N GLU A 149 8.13 4.22 -23.36
CA GLU A 149 7.67 2.98 -24.01
C GLU A 149 7.41 1.88 -22.98
N ASN A 150 8.28 1.74 -21.98
CA ASN A 150 8.09 0.81 -20.87
C ASN A 150 6.86 1.17 -20.03
N TYR A 151 6.58 2.46 -19.83
CA TYR A 151 5.31 2.95 -19.25
C TYR A 151 4.09 2.40 -20.00
N ARG A 152 4.10 2.41 -21.33
CA ARG A 152 2.99 1.90 -22.15
C ARG A 152 2.89 0.38 -22.06
N ARG A 153 4.02 -0.32 -22.13
CA ARG A 153 4.09 -1.78 -21.97
C ARG A 153 3.57 -2.21 -20.60
N ALA A 154 3.87 -1.46 -19.55
CA ALA A 154 3.41 -1.73 -18.19
C ALA A 154 1.89 -1.76 -18.07
N ILE A 155 1.15 -0.96 -18.86
CA ILE A 155 -0.33 -1.00 -18.91
C ILE A 155 -0.83 -2.38 -19.35
N ALA A 156 -0.19 -2.97 -20.38
CA ALA A 156 -0.54 -4.29 -20.86
C ALA A 156 -0.14 -5.39 -19.85
N VAL A 157 1.05 -5.29 -19.26
CA VAL A 157 1.54 -6.30 -18.31
C VAL A 157 0.74 -6.30 -17.01
N ARG A 158 0.38 -5.12 -16.47
CA ARG A 158 -0.47 -5.07 -15.27
C ARG A 158 -1.86 -5.67 -15.49
N ARG A 159 -2.41 -5.50 -16.71
CA ARG A 159 -3.66 -6.18 -17.11
C ARG A 159 -3.54 -7.70 -17.00
N LEU A 160 -2.40 -8.28 -17.37
CA LEU A 160 -2.17 -9.73 -17.21
C LEU A 160 -2.19 -10.14 -15.73
N ALA A 161 -1.62 -9.33 -14.82
CA ALA A 161 -1.68 -9.60 -13.39
C ALA A 161 -3.14 -9.59 -12.87
N HIS A 162 -3.95 -8.63 -13.32
CA HIS A 162 -5.39 -8.63 -13.06
C HIS A 162 -6.10 -9.86 -13.64
N GLU A 163 -5.77 -10.29 -14.85
CA GLU A 163 -6.35 -11.50 -15.46
C GLU A 163 -6.00 -12.75 -14.65
N VAL A 164 -4.75 -12.89 -14.17
CA VAL A 164 -4.36 -13.98 -13.24
C VAL A 164 -5.23 -13.94 -11.98
N GLY A 165 -5.39 -12.76 -11.38
CA GLY A 165 -6.28 -12.59 -10.24
C GLY A 165 -7.73 -12.97 -10.55
N ALA A 166 -8.24 -12.65 -11.74
CA ALA A 166 -9.61 -12.94 -12.16
C ALA A 166 -9.85 -14.44 -12.48
N LEU A 167 -8.85 -15.17 -13.00
CA LEU A 167 -8.96 -16.61 -13.27
C LEU A 167 -9.39 -17.41 -12.03
N PHE A 168 -8.89 -17.00 -10.87
CA PHE A 168 -9.23 -17.61 -9.59
C PHE A 168 -10.26 -16.78 -8.82
N GLY A 169 -10.10 -15.46 -8.77
CA GLY A 169 -10.97 -14.54 -8.03
C GLY A 169 -12.34 -14.28 -8.64
N GLY A 170 -12.59 -14.74 -9.87
CA GLY A 170 -13.81 -14.49 -10.65
C GLY A 170 -13.77 -13.16 -11.40
N ARG A 171 -13.25 -12.10 -10.79
CA ARG A 171 -13.00 -10.80 -11.43
C ARG A 171 -11.95 -10.00 -10.66
N MET A 172 -11.36 -9.01 -11.33
CA MET A 172 -10.54 -7.97 -10.71
C MET A 172 -10.95 -6.61 -11.30
N PRO A 173 -11.03 -5.53 -10.49
CA PRO A 173 -10.93 -5.51 -9.02
C PRO A 173 -12.15 -6.13 -8.31
N HIS A 174 -12.07 -6.25 -6.98
CA HIS A 174 -13.13 -6.75 -6.09
C HIS A 174 -13.57 -8.22 -6.35
N PRO A 175 -12.65 -9.19 -6.19
CA PRO A 175 -12.91 -10.61 -6.43
C PRO A 175 -13.85 -11.21 -5.39
N PRO A 176 -15.05 -11.71 -5.76
CA PRO A 176 -16.00 -12.28 -4.81
C PRO A 176 -15.59 -13.65 -4.23
N ALA A 177 -14.45 -14.21 -4.64
CA ALA A 177 -14.10 -15.59 -4.33
C ALA A 177 -13.57 -15.82 -2.91
N PHE A 178 -13.17 -14.75 -2.21
CA PHE A 178 -12.84 -14.82 -0.79
C PHE A 178 -14.10 -15.08 0.02
N ILE A 179 -14.10 -16.18 0.78
CA ILE A 179 -15.15 -16.49 1.76
C ILE A 179 -14.51 -16.95 3.07
N PRO A 180 -15.19 -16.78 4.21
CA PRO A 180 -14.79 -17.48 5.42
C PRO A 180 -14.81 -19.00 5.19
N GLY A 181 -13.84 -19.70 5.78
CA GLY A 181 -13.59 -21.12 5.60
C GLY A 181 -12.84 -21.51 4.33
N GLY A 182 -12.56 -20.57 3.41
CA GLY A 182 -11.72 -20.87 2.25
C GLY A 182 -11.85 -19.93 1.07
N PHE A 183 -12.14 -20.51 -0.09
CA PHE A 183 -12.17 -19.83 -1.38
C PHE A 183 -13.13 -20.57 -2.32
N THR A 184 -13.97 -19.85 -3.07
CA THR A 184 -15.06 -20.48 -3.84
C THR A 184 -14.64 -21.01 -5.21
N ALA A 185 -13.43 -20.72 -5.66
CA ALA A 185 -12.99 -21.06 -7.00
C ALA A 185 -12.51 -22.50 -7.14
N ASN A 186 -12.81 -23.11 -8.28
CA ASN A 186 -12.24 -24.38 -8.70
C ASN A 186 -11.01 -24.14 -9.62
N PRO A 187 -9.78 -24.53 -9.22
CA PRO A 187 -8.57 -24.35 -10.00
C PRO A 187 -8.45 -25.40 -11.12
N ARG A 188 -9.29 -25.28 -12.14
CA ARG A 188 -9.30 -26.21 -13.27
C ARG A 188 -7.96 -26.18 -14.03
N PRO A 189 -7.46 -27.31 -14.58
CA PRO A 189 -6.14 -27.40 -15.22
C PRO A 189 -5.88 -26.32 -16.28
N GLU A 190 -6.89 -25.96 -17.06
CA GLU A 190 -6.78 -24.94 -18.10
C GLU A 190 -6.58 -23.53 -17.52
N ARG A 191 -7.18 -23.22 -16.36
CA ARG A 191 -6.95 -21.94 -15.65
C ARG A 191 -5.54 -21.87 -15.08
N ILE A 192 -5.02 -22.99 -14.59
CA ILE A 192 -3.64 -23.09 -14.10
C ILE A 192 -2.65 -22.88 -15.26
N ALA A 193 -2.87 -23.55 -16.40
CA ALA A 193 -2.04 -23.38 -17.59
C ALA A 193 -2.05 -21.93 -18.09
N ASP A 194 -3.22 -21.29 -18.12
CA ASP A 194 -3.35 -19.91 -18.55
C ASP A 194 -2.67 -18.93 -17.57
N ALA A 195 -2.87 -19.13 -16.26
CA ALA A 195 -2.18 -18.34 -15.24
C ALA A 195 -0.66 -18.47 -15.37
N ARG A 196 -0.13 -19.67 -15.60
CA ARG A 196 1.31 -19.90 -15.81
C ARG A 196 1.84 -19.12 -17.01
N LYS A 197 1.15 -19.17 -18.15
CA LYS A 197 1.55 -18.42 -19.36
C LYS A 197 1.65 -16.91 -19.07
N LYS A 198 0.63 -16.35 -18.42
CA LYS A 198 0.59 -14.93 -18.04
C LYS A 198 1.68 -14.56 -17.04
N LEU A 199 1.91 -15.41 -16.04
CA LEU A 199 2.96 -15.21 -15.05
C LEU A 199 4.36 -15.24 -15.68
N THR A 200 4.62 -16.10 -16.67
CA THR A 200 5.89 -16.10 -17.40
C THR A 200 6.16 -14.75 -18.06
N GLU A 201 5.15 -14.14 -18.67
CA GLU A 201 5.29 -12.81 -19.30
C GLU A 201 5.51 -11.70 -18.27
N ILE A 202 4.76 -11.72 -17.16
CA ILE A 202 4.93 -10.76 -16.06
C ILE A 202 6.33 -10.88 -15.44
N LEU A 203 6.81 -12.10 -15.21
CA LEU A 203 8.14 -12.34 -14.65
C LEU A 203 9.23 -11.88 -15.60
N ALA A 204 9.11 -12.16 -16.91
CA ALA A 204 10.05 -11.68 -17.91
C ALA A 204 10.12 -10.15 -17.95
N PHE A 205 8.97 -9.47 -17.94
CA PHE A 205 8.92 -8.00 -17.86
C PHE A 205 9.51 -7.46 -16.57
N THR A 206 9.21 -8.10 -15.44
CA THR A 206 9.70 -7.66 -14.13
C THR A 206 11.23 -7.77 -14.04
N ALA A 207 11.78 -8.90 -14.48
CA ALA A 207 13.21 -9.18 -14.40
C ALA A 207 14.03 -8.35 -15.40
N SER A 208 13.51 -8.08 -16.60
CA SER A 208 14.28 -7.43 -17.67
C SER A 208 14.02 -5.94 -17.85
N THR A 209 12.81 -5.47 -17.51
CA THR A 209 12.37 -4.09 -17.79
C THR A 209 12.11 -3.33 -16.50
N TYR A 210 11.24 -3.84 -15.61
CA TYR A 210 10.90 -3.15 -14.36
C TYR A 210 12.15 -2.90 -13.49
N LEU A 211 12.95 -3.95 -13.26
CA LEU A 211 14.13 -3.81 -12.41
C LEU A 211 15.17 -2.87 -13.02
N ALA A 212 15.43 -2.99 -14.33
CA ALA A 212 16.35 -2.12 -15.04
C ALA A 212 15.91 -0.64 -15.00
N ASP A 213 14.62 -0.35 -15.13
CA ASP A 213 14.10 1.02 -15.03
C ASP A 213 14.22 1.56 -13.59
N VAL A 214 13.97 0.72 -12.57
CA VAL A 214 14.17 1.10 -11.15
C VAL A 214 15.64 1.43 -10.89
N GLU A 215 16.56 0.57 -11.32
CA GLU A 215 18.01 0.77 -11.18
C GLU A 215 18.47 2.04 -11.90
N ARG A 216 18.00 2.26 -13.12
CA ARG A 216 18.30 3.47 -13.91
C ARG A 216 17.84 4.75 -13.21
N ILE A 217 16.69 4.74 -12.55
CA ILE A 217 16.23 5.88 -11.73
C ILE A 217 17.14 6.02 -10.50
N ALA A 218 17.44 4.95 -9.78
CA ALA A 218 18.32 5.01 -8.62
C ALA A 218 19.72 5.56 -8.96
N GLU A 219 20.30 5.16 -10.09
CA GLU A 219 21.59 5.67 -10.59
C GLU A 219 21.54 7.16 -10.96
N ARG A 220 20.39 7.66 -11.43
CA ARG A 220 20.21 9.08 -11.80
C ARG A 220 19.95 9.97 -10.58
N TYR A 221 19.42 9.40 -9.50
CA TYR A 221 19.06 10.09 -8.26
C TYR A 221 19.78 9.49 -7.04
N PRO A 222 21.12 9.36 -7.03
CA PRO A 222 21.84 8.71 -5.93
C PRO A 222 21.70 9.46 -4.60
N ASP A 223 21.46 10.77 -4.64
CA ASP A 223 21.19 11.62 -3.49
C ASP A 223 19.84 11.32 -2.82
N TYR A 224 18.87 10.74 -3.54
CA TYR A 224 17.58 10.38 -2.96
C TYR A 224 17.69 9.25 -1.92
N ALA A 225 18.81 8.53 -1.90
CA ALA A 225 19.15 7.61 -0.82
C ALA A 225 19.23 8.29 0.56
N ASN A 226 19.41 9.62 0.58
CA ASN A 226 19.58 10.41 1.81
C ASN A 226 18.39 11.36 2.09
N ILE A 227 17.28 11.23 1.35
CA ILE A 227 16.08 12.06 1.56
C ILE A 227 14.89 11.20 1.97
N GLY A 228 13.95 11.83 2.69
CA GLY A 228 12.70 11.21 3.15
C GLY A 228 12.86 10.04 4.10
N THR A 229 13.94 10.03 4.89
CA THR A 229 14.07 9.16 6.05
C THR A 229 12.89 9.38 6.98
N GLY A 230 12.10 8.33 7.20
CA GLY A 230 10.96 8.34 8.12
C GLY A 230 11.41 8.26 9.59
N HIS A 231 10.49 7.85 10.47
CA HIS A 231 10.78 7.70 11.89
C HIS A 231 11.73 6.51 12.18
N GLY A 232 11.98 5.62 11.23
CA GLY A 232 12.84 4.44 11.38
C GLY A 232 12.23 3.27 12.18
N HIS A 233 11.04 3.44 12.76
CA HIS A 233 10.28 2.34 13.35
C HIS A 233 9.49 1.61 12.27
N LEU A 234 9.72 0.31 12.08
CA LEU A 234 9.11 -0.51 11.03
C LEU A 234 8.17 -1.56 11.61
N ILE A 235 7.08 -1.86 10.89
CA ILE A 235 6.13 -2.91 11.27
C ILE A 235 5.67 -3.73 10.05
N ALA A 236 5.54 -5.04 10.22
CA ALA A 236 4.97 -5.95 9.24
C ALA A 236 4.14 -7.04 9.94
N PHE A 237 2.97 -7.37 9.37
CA PHE A 237 2.04 -8.36 9.93
C PHE A 237 2.25 -9.78 9.37
N GLY A 238 3.20 -9.93 8.45
CA GLY A 238 3.43 -11.16 7.71
C GLY A 238 2.38 -11.42 6.62
N ALA A 239 2.79 -12.13 5.56
CA ALA A 239 1.91 -12.45 4.44
C ALA A 239 2.42 -13.66 3.63
N PHE A 240 1.49 -14.31 2.91
CA PHE A 240 1.72 -15.50 2.08
C PHE A 240 2.26 -16.71 2.85
N PRO A 241 1.43 -17.34 3.71
CA PRO A 241 1.80 -18.60 4.35
C PRO A 241 2.01 -19.73 3.34
N PHE A 242 3.09 -20.49 3.50
CA PHE A 242 3.46 -21.61 2.62
C PHE A 242 2.84 -22.94 3.04
N ASP A 243 2.58 -23.09 4.34
CA ASP A 243 1.93 -24.26 4.94
C ASP A 243 0.59 -23.87 5.61
N ASP A 244 -0.18 -24.88 6.00
CA ASP A 244 -1.51 -24.71 6.58
C ASP A 244 -1.47 -24.36 8.08
N ALA A 245 -0.34 -24.62 8.77
CA ALA A 245 -0.10 -24.12 10.12
C ALA A 245 0.22 -22.61 10.13
N GLU A 246 0.57 -22.06 8.96
CA GLU A 246 1.07 -20.72 8.73
C GLU A 246 2.37 -20.38 9.51
N ASP A 247 3.19 -21.40 9.77
CA ASP A 247 4.48 -21.28 10.47
C ASP A 247 5.55 -20.69 9.54
N GLN A 248 5.49 -21.00 8.25
CA GLN A 248 6.36 -20.43 7.22
C GLN A 248 5.60 -19.48 6.31
N ARG A 249 6.19 -18.32 6.00
CA ARG A 249 5.58 -17.27 5.18
C ARG A 249 6.62 -16.62 4.27
N LEU A 250 6.19 -16.05 3.13
CA LEU A 250 7.09 -15.29 2.26
C LEU A 250 7.61 -14.01 2.92
N PHE A 251 6.69 -13.28 3.57
CA PHE A 251 6.99 -12.08 4.34
C PHE A 251 6.80 -12.36 5.81
N THR A 252 7.84 -12.10 6.60
CA THR A 252 7.86 -12.33 8.05
C THR A 252 7.05 -11.26 8.78
N SER A 253 6.42 -11.64 9.89
CA SER A 253 5.78 -10.71 10.82
C SER A 253 6.77 -10.23 11.87
N GLY A 254 6.71 -8.96 12.24
CA GLY A 254 7.54 -8.41 13.29
C GLY A 254 7.55 -6.89 13.27
N ARG A 255 8.45 -6.33 14.06
CA ARG A 255 8.73 -4.90 14.11
C ARG A 255 10.21 -4.65 14.35
N ARG A 256 10.67 -3.46 13.98
CA ARG A 256 12.02 -2.97 14.26
C ARG A 256 11.90 -1.54 14.77
N LEU A 257 12.67 -1.17 15.80
CA LEU A 257 12.70 0.21 16.29
C LEU A 257 13.88 0.95 15.67
N ALA A 258 13.72 2.27 15.49
CA ALA A 258 14.77 3.14 14.98
C ALA A 258 16.05 3.00 15.81
N GLY A 259 17.20 2.92 15.14
CA GLY A 259 18.52 2.74 15.78
C GLY A 259 18.79 1.34 16.33
N GLY A 260 17.82 0.43 16.34
CA GLY A 260 18.00 -0.97 16.73
C GLY A 260 18.26 -1.89 15.54
N GLU A 261 18.99 -2.99 15.76
CA GLU A 261 19.19 -4.06 14.77
C GLU A 261 18.25 -5.25 15.00
N ASP A 262 17.71 -5.37 16.21
CA ASP A 262 16.90 -6.51 16.61
C ASP A 262 15.53 -6.53 15.91
N LEU A 263 15.22 -7.69 15.34
CA LEU A 263 13.86 -8.04 14.97
C LEU A 263 13.07 -8.36 16.23
N LEU A 264 12.01 -7.59 16.47
CA LEU A 264 11.11 -7.78 17.61
C LEU A 264 9.80 -8.43 17.14
N PRO A 265 9.14 -9.21 18.01
CA PRO A 265 7.85 -9.79 17.67
C PRO A 265 6.79 -8.70 17.43
N LEU A 266 5.86 -8.99 16.53
CA LEU A 266 4.64 -8.20 16.39
C LEU A 266 3.85 -8.33 17.71
N GLN A 267 3.37 -7.21 18.25
CA GLN A 267 2.52 -7.16 19.43
C GLN A 267 1.21 -6.45 19.06
N PRO A 268 0.24 -7.16 18.46
CA PRO A 268 -1.01 -6.55 18.02
C PRO A 268 -1.75 -5.79 19.13
N GLU A 269 -1.69 -6.31 20.37
CA GLU A 269 -2.30 -5.72 21.56
C GLU A 269 -1.76 -4.33 21.92
N ALA A 270 -0.56 -3.99 21.44
CA ALA A 270 0.05 -2.67 21.64
C ALA A 270 -0.46 -1.62 20.64
N ILE A 271 -1.31 -2.00 19.68
CA ILE A 271 -1.84 -1.10 18.66
C ILE A 271 -2.95 -0.24 19.27
N THR A 272 -2.84 1.07 19.11
CA THR A 272 -3.89 2.03 19.50
C THR A 272 -4.10 3.06 18.41
N GLU A 273 -5.30 3.66 18.35
CA GLU A 273 -5.58 4.76 17.43
C GLU A 273 -5.72 6.08 18.21
N GLU A 274 -4.85 7.04 17.93
CA GLU A 274 -5.00 8.41 18.42
C GLU A 274 -5.83 9.24 17.45
N ILE A 275 -6.66 10.14 17.99
CA ILE A 275 -7.59 10.95 17.18
C ILE A 275 -7.61 12.44 17.55
N ARG A 276 -6.64 12.91 18.35
CA ARG A 276 -6.56 14.33 18.77
C ARG A 276 -6.69 15.28 17.58
N PHE A 277 -5.96 15.01 16.50
CA PHE A 277 -5.92 15.83 15.29
C PHE A 277 -6.78 15.29 14.14
N ALA A 278 -7.64 14.30 14.42
CA ALA A 278 -8.55 13.72 13.45
C ALA A 278 -10.01 14.10 13.77
N TRP A 279 -10.86 14.19 12.75
CA TRP A 279 -12.27 14.58 12.87
C TRP A 279 -13.16 13.49 13.50
N TYR A 280 -12.83 13.07 14.72
CA TYR A 280 -13.57 12.11 15.54
C TYR A 280 -13.68 12.56 17.00
N ALA A 281 -14.71 12.13 17.73
CA ALA A 281 -14.96 12.53 19.12
C ALA A 281 -13.85 12.08 20.10
N ASP A 282 -13.30 12.99 20.92
CA ASP A 282 -12.10 12.73 21.75
C ASP A 282 -12.18 11.51 22.68
N ASN A 283 -13.38 11.17 23.15
CA ASN A 283 -13.63 10.00 24.00
C ASN A 283 -13.39 8.64 23.28
N THR A 284 -13.10 8.67 21.97
CA THR A 284 -12.73 7.51 21.17
C THR A 284 -11.21 7.34 20.97
N SER A 285 -10.38 8.23 21.54
CA SER A 285 -8.91 8.20 21.39
C SER A 285 -8.22 7.11 22.23
N LYS A 286 -7.02 6.69 21.78
CA LYS A 286 -6.11 5.74 22.45
C LYS A 286 -6.76 4.39 22.74
N ARG A 287 -7.57 3.91 21.80
CA ARG A 287 -8.25 2.62 21.89
C ARG A 287 -7.59 1.61 20.98
N HIS A 288 -7.49 0.37 21.47
CA HIS A 288 -7.19 -0.76 20.61
C HIS A 288 -8.36 -1.00 19.64
N PRO A 289 -8.14 -1.45 18.39
CA PRO A 289 -9.22 -1.62 17.40
C PRO A 289 -10.41 -2.47 17.86
N THR A 290 -10.20 -3.44 18.77
CA THR A 290 -11.30 -4.27 19.35
C THR A 290 -12.28 -3.45 20.19
N ASP A 291 -11.80 -2.38 20.83
CA ASP A 291 -12.60 -1.44 21.63
C ASP A 291 -12.76 -0.09 20.91
N GLY A 292 -12.39 -0.05 19.63
CA GLY A 292 -12.37 1.13 18.79
C GLY A 292 -13.76 1.73 18.61
N LYS A 293 -13.81 3.05 18.45
CA LYS A 293 -15.05 3.78 18.16
C LYS A 293 -14.79 4.78 17.03
N THR A 294 -15.75 4.88 16.13
CA THR A 294 -15.68 5.76 14.95
C THR A 294 -16.86 6.72 14.96
N GLU A 295 -16.76 7.76 15.77
CA GLU A 295 -17.79 8.81 15.87
C GLU A 295 -17.28 10.07 15.17
N PRO A 296 -17.66 10.33 13.91
CA PRO A 296 -17.16 11.47 13.15
C PRO A 296 -17.66 12.80 13.75
N VAL A 297 -16.76 13.78 13.89
CA VAL A 297 -17.05 15.13 14.40
C VAL A 297 -16.25 16.16 13.59
N LYS A 298 -16.96 17.00 12.82
CA LYS A 298 -16.38 18.10 12.05
C LYS A 298 -17.33 19.31 12.06
N PRO A 299 -16.89 20.52 12.45
CA PRO A 299 -15.53 20.86 12.86
C PRO A 299 -15.18 20.29 14.25
N LYS A 300 -13.88 20.06 14.46
CA LYS A 300 -13.29 19.74 15.76
C LYS A 300 -12.04 20.63 15.91
N PRO A 301 -11.84 21.32 17.05
CA PRO A 301 -10.66 22.14 17.28
C PRO A 301 -9.36 21.35 17.01
N ASP A 302 -8.37 22.00 16.40
CA ASP A 302 -7.06 21.46 16.02
C ASP A 302 -7.05 20.27 15.04
N ALA A 303 -8.20 19.67 14.72
CA ALA A 303 -8.28 18.54 13.82
C ALA A 303 -8.18 18.96 12.34
N TYR A 304 -7.36 18.21 11.59
CA TYR A 304 -7.06 18.51 10.18
C TYR A 304 -7.23 17.34 9.21
N SER A 305 -7.59 16.14 9.69
CA SER A 305 -7.63 14.92 8.87
C SER A 305 -8.79 13.98 9.20
N TRP A 306 -9.28 13.25 8.21
CA TRP A 306 -10.17 12.08 8.41
C TRP A 306 -9.40 10.79 8.73
N LEU A 307 -8.07 10.80 8.59
CA LEU A 307 -7.24 9.67 8.97
C LEU A 307 -7.07 9.67 10.50
N LYS A 308 -7.41 8.54 11.14
CA LYS A 308 -6.98 8.27 12.51
C LYS A 308 -5.45 8.13 12.54
N SER A 309 -4.85 8.16 13.72
CA SER A 309 -3.40 8.05 13.91
C SER A 309 -3.04 6.75 14.65
N PRO A 310 -2.90 5.60 13.95
CA PRO A 310 -2.42 4.37 14.56
C PRO A 310 -1.03 4.54 15.19
N ARG A 311 -0.83 3.89 16.33
CA ARG A 311 0.42 3.82 17.09
C ARG A 311 0.65 2.40 17.56
N HIS A 312 1.92 2.04 17.75
CA HIS A 312 2.31 0.80 18.44
C HIS A 312 3.12 1.18 19.68
N ASN A 313 2.63 0.87 20.88
CA ASN A 313 3.21 1.36 22.15
C ASN A 313 3.41 2.89 22.17
N GLY A 314 2.46 3.64 21.61
CA GLY A 314 2.53 5.10 21.50
C GLY A 314 3.47 5.64 20.41
N LEU A 315 4.23 4.77 19.73
CA LEU A 315 5.17 5.18 18.68
C LEU A 315 4.51 5.17 17.28
N PRO A 316 4.85 6.12 16.39
CA PRO A 316 4.54 6.01 14.98
C PRO A 316 5.35 4.88 14.35
N MET A 317 4.74 4.14 13.43
CA MET A 317 5.37 3.03 12.71
C MET A 317 5.23 3.24 11.21
N GLU A 318 6.23 2.81 10.45
CA GLU A 318 6.21 2.72 9.00
C GLU A 318 5.94 1.28 8.57
N ALA A 319 4.96 1.10 7.68
CA ALA A 319 4.63 -0.16 7.05
C ALA A 319 4.82 -0.04 5.53
N GLY A 320 4.82 -1.17 4.82
CA GLY A 320 4.94 -1.17 3.37
C GLY A 320 6.01 -2.13 2.86
N PRO A 321 6.37 -2.05 1.56
CA PRO A 321 7.38 -2.92 0.95
C PRO A 321 8.73 -2.86 1.69
N LEU A 322 9.23 -1.67 1.98
CA LEU A 322 10.49 -1.46 2.69
C LEU A 322 10.49 -2.15 4.07
N ALA A 323 9.49 -1.85 4.91
CA ALA A 323 9.33 -2.50 6.22
C ALA A 323 9.29 -4.03 6.11
N ARG A 324 8.54 -4.58 5.14
CA ARG A 324 8.48 -6.03 4.91
C ARG A 324 9.83 -6.61 4.49
N MET A 325 10.57 -5.94 3.61
CA MET A 325 11.86 -6.42 3.13
C MET A 325 12.93 -6.40 4.23
N VAL A 326 12.97 -5.33 5.03
CA VAL A 326 13.87 -5.25 6.20
C VAL A 326 13.53 -6.31 7.24
N ILE A 327 12.25 -6.40 7.65
CA ILE A 327 11.80 -7.38 8.66
C ILE A 327 11.99 -8.83 8.19
N SER A 328 11.89 -9.09 6.89
CA SER A 328 12.13 -10.42 6.33
C SER A 328 13.62 -10.72 6.11
N GLY A 329 14.54 -9.82 6.49
CA GLY A 329 15.98 -10.00 6.31
C GLY A 329 16.44 -9.96 4.84
N ARG A 330 15.64 -9.36 3.94
CA ARG A 330 15.88 -9.32 2.49
C ARG A 330 16.40 -7.96 2.00
N TYR A 331 16.47 -6.96 2.89
CA TYR A 331 17.02 -5.65 2.59
C TYR A 331 17.80 -5.13 3.80
N PRO A 332 19.12 -4.93 3.68
CA PRO A 332 19.98 -4.60 4.82
C PRO A 332 20.08 -3.09 5.08
N PHE A 333 19.64 -2.23 4.16
CA PHE A 333 19.83 -0.78 4.26
C PHE A 333 18.72 -0.07 5.05
N GLN A 334 18.99 1.19 5.41
CA GLN A 334 18.06 2.05 6.17
C GLN A 334 16.92 2.58 5.28
N THR A 335 15.94 3.25 5.90
CA THR A 335 14.76 3.78 5.21
C THR A 335 15.10 4.95 4.27
N SER A 336 14.75 4.83 2.99
CA SER A 336 15.00 5.80 1.92
C SER A 336 13.77 5.92 0.99
N VAL A 337 13.68 7.02 0.24
CA VAL A 337 12.60 7.31 -0.73
C VAL A 337 12.70 6.48 -2.02
N LEU A 338 13.90 6.01 -2.37
CA LEU A 338 14.14 5.11 -3.50
C LEU A 338 14.07 3.63 -3.11
#